data_AF-A0A923WY60-F1
#
_entry.id   AF-A0A923WY60-F1
#
_cell.length_a   1.000
_cell.length_b   1.000
_cell.length_c   1.000
_cell.angle_alpha   90.00
_cell.angle_beta   90.00
_cell.angle_gamma   90.00
#
_symmetry.space_group_name_H-M   'P 1'
#
loop_
_entity.id
_entity.type
_entity.pdbx_description
1 polymer ?
#
loop_
_entity_poly.entity_id
_entity_poly.type
_entity_poly.pdbx_seq_one_letter_code
_entity_poly.pdbx_strand_id
1 'polypeptide(L)'
;QDQHDHEYSAFVDRIPSLFNQLTVFDPRLPHGVTEVKGTRNPMEARLVMHGWFVEPRPYVVGGLSTAQVQKVITPQFAMLDQILSNLGPLHGTMSLRMNINASGKIQACQFVSNTVLSLENNPSDEKIFYKEMMNLFKHVQFPKVKTSSMITIPLLFK
;
A
#
# COMPACT_ATOMS: atom_id res chain seq x y z
N GLN A 1 1.62 -37.64 2.65
CA GLN A 1 2.39 -38.82 3.08
C GLN A 1 3.45 -38.49 4.14
N ASP A 2 3.44 -37.27 4.72
CA ASP A 2 4.40 -36.83 5.75
C ASP A 2 3.73 -36.59 7.13
N GLN A 3 2.55 -37.17 7.35
CA GLN A 3 1.72 -36.91 8.55
C GLN A 3 2.26 -37.54 9.84
N HIS A 4 3.35 -38.30 9.77
CA HIS A 4 3.93 -39.05 10.90
C HIS A 4 5.35 -38.61 11.29
N ASP A 5 5.82 -37.47 10.80
CA ASP A 5 7.14 -36.96 11.19
C ASP A 5 7.01 -36.01 12.39
N HIS A 6 6.88 -36.61 13.57
CA HIS A 6 6.63 -35.93 14.85
C HIS A 6 7.73 -34.90 15.20
N GLU A 7 8.96 -35.13 14.75
CA GLU A 7 10.09 -34.22 14.98
C GLU A 7 9.93 -32.91 14.19
N TYR A 8 9.40 -32.97 12.96
CA TYR A 8 9.21 -31.78 12.12
C TYR A 8 8.17 -30.81 12.67
N SER A 9 7.08 -31.31 13.26
CA SER A 9 6.04 -30.44 13.86
C SER A 9 6.51 -29.65 15.08
N ALA A 10 7.64 -30.02 15.70
CA ALA A 10 8.21 -29.28 16.81
C ALA A 10 8.99 -28.02 16.37
N PHE A 11 9.36 -27.93 15.08
CA PHE A 11 10.22 -26.86 14.56
C PHE A 11 9.54 -25.93 13.56
N VAL A 12 8.45 -26.37 12.90
CA VAL A 12 7.77 -25.56 11.87
C VAL A 12 6.26 -25.69 11.95
N ASP A 13 5.57 -24.57 11.68
CA ASP A 13 4.14 -24.55 11.46
C ASP A 13 3.82 -24.96 10.02
N ARG A 14 2.97 -25.98 9.84
CA ARG A 14 2.47 -26.35 8.51
C ARG A 14 1.21 -25.59 8.17
N ILE A 15 1.33 -24.72 7.17
CA ILE A 15 0.21 -23.99 6.59
C ILE A 15 -0.32 -24.80 5.39
N PRO A 16 -1.60 -25.21 5.37
CA PRO A 16 -2.18 -25.86 4.20
C PRO A 16 -2.22 -24.86 3.02
N SER A 17 -2.20 -25.36 1.79
CA SER A 17 -2.34 -24.53 0.58
C SER A 17 -3.74 -24.69 0.00
N LEU A 18 -4.75 -24.18 0.70
CA LEU A 18 -6.15 -24.28 0.30
C LEU A 18 -6.47 -23.30 -0.84
N PHE A 19 -7.44 -23.65 -1.68
CA PHE A 19 -7.96 -22.72 -2.68
C PHE A 19 -8.53 -21.47 -2.00
N ASN A 20 -8.25 -20.29 -2.57
CA ASN A 20 -8.71 -19.00 -2.07
C ASN A 20 -8.22 -18.65 -0.64
N GLN A 21 -7.07 -19.17 -0.23
CA GLN A 21 -6.41 -18.82 1.02
C GLN A 21 -5.35 -17.73 0.80
N LEU A 22 -5.39 -16.68 1.64
CA LEU A 22 -4.32 -15.70 1.75
C LEU A 22 -3.48 -15.99 3.00
N THR A 23 -2.20 -16.23 2.82
CA THR A 23 -1.23 -16.38 3.91
C THR A 23 -0.31 -15.17 3.93
N VAL A 24 -0.25 -14.47 5.06
CA VAL A 24 0.65 -13.33 5.29
C VAL A 24 1.51 -13.64 6.50
N PHE A 25 2.82 -13.47 6.37
CA PHE A 25 3.78 -13.74 7.43
C PHE A 25 5.00 -12.83 7.28
N ASP A 26 5.78 -12.69 8.35
CA ASP A 26 7.06 -11.97 8.32
C ASP A 26 8.10 -12.81 7.57
N PRO A 27 8.60 -12.34 6.41
CA PRO A 27 9.50 -13.15 5.59
C PRO A 27 10.89 -13.33 6.20
N ARG A 28 11.22 -12.62 7.28
CA ARG A 28 12.46 -12.81 8.04
C ARG A 28 12.46 -14.14 8.80
N LEU A 29 11.28 -14.73 9.03
CA LEU A 29 11.15 -16.05 9.62
C LEU A 29 11.55 -17.13 8.59
N PRO A 30 12.36 -18.14 8.96
CA PRO A 30 12.68 -19.25 8.07
C PRO A 30 11.40 -19.94 7.56
N HIS A 31 11.29 -20.09 6.24
CA HIS A 31 10.14 -20.70 5.60
C HIS A 31 10.57 -21.46 4.34
N GLY A 32 9.74 -22.43 3.95
CA GLY A 32 9.98 -23.26 2.78
C GLY A 32 8.69 -23.88 2.26
N VAL A 33 8.74 -24.33 1.02
CA VAL A 33 7.60 -24.97 0.37
C VAL A 33 7.92 -26.45 0.22
N THR A 34 7.06 -27.32 0.76
CA THR A 34 7.19 -28.76 0.54
C THR A 34 6.96 -29.09 -0.94
N GLU A 35 7.78 -30.00 -1.46
CA GLU A 35 7.67 -30.54 -2.81
C GLU A 35 6.23 -31.03 -3.07
N VAL A 36 5.68 -30.65 -4.23
CA VAL A 36 4.39 -31.19 -4.69
C VAL A 36 4.66 -32.55 -5.31
N LYS A 37 4.14 -33.61 -4.69
CA LYS A 37 4.21 -34.99 -5.19
C LYS A 37 2.83 -35.42 -5.69
N GLY A 38 2.77 -36.20 -6.76
CA GLY A 38 1.51 -36.71 -7.31
C GLY A 38 1.52 -36.84 -8.83
N THR A 39 0.37 -36.56 -9.44
CA THR A 39 0.15 -36.65 -10.88
C THR A 39 0.97 -35.64 -11.68
N ARG A 40 1.20 -35.95 -12.96
CA ARG A 40 1.79 -35.02 -13.94
C ARG A 40 0.74 -34.22 -14.73
N ASN A 41 -0.52 -34.25 -14.28
CA ASN A 41 -1.61 -33.49 -14.88
C ASN A 41 -1.53 -32.01 -14.47
N PRO A 42 -1.32 -31.06 -15.40
CA PRO A 42 -1.27 -29.62 -15.09
C PRO A 42 -2.55 -29.08 -14.47
N MET A 43 -3.70 -29.72 -14.71
CA MET A 43 -4.98 -29.32 -14.11
C MET A 43 -5.04 -29.56 -12.60
N GLU A 44 -4.14 -30.39 -12.07
CA GLU A 44 -3.99 -30.67 -10.64
C GLU A 44 -2.78 -29.92 -10.04
N ALA A 45 -2.17 -29.00 -10.81
CA ALA A 45 -1.06 -28.21 -10.33
C ALA A 45 -1.46 -27.26 -9.20
N ARG A 46 -0.56 -27.06 -8.23
CA ARG A 46 -0.69 -26.03 -7.21
C ARG A 46 -0.22 -24.69 -7.76
N LEU A 47 -1.15 -23.81 -8.10
CA LEU A 47 -0.87 -22.42 -8.48
C LEU A 47 -0.90 -21.51 -7.25
N VAL A 48 0.12 -20.66 -7.11
CA VAL A 48 0.20 -19.64 -6.05
C VAL A 48 0.59 -18.31 -6.67
N MET A 49 -0.03 -17.23 -6.20
CA MET A 49 0.43 -15.87 -6.43
C MET A 49 1.17 -15.40 -5.18
N HIS A 50 2.45 -15.04 -5.31
CA HIS A 50 3.25 -14.52 -4.21
C HIS A 50 3.63 -13.07 -4.46
N GLY A 51 3.82 -12.32 -3.39
CA GLY A 51 4.17 -10.91 -3.44
C GLY A 51 4.75 -10.45 -2.11
N TRP A 52 5.38 -9.27 -2.15
CA TRP A 52 6.01 -8.65 -1.00
C TRP A 52 5.35 -7.32 -0.72
N PHE A 53 5.06 -7.05 0.56
CA PHE A 53 4.85 -5.67 0.99
C PHE A 53 6.22 -5.01 1.07
N VAL A 54 6.47 -4.08 0.14
CA VAL A 54 7.67 -3.24 0.13
C VAL A 54 7.35 -1.90 0.79
N GLU A 55 8.38 -1.12 1.09
CA GLU A 55 8.20 0.25 1.57
C GLU A 55 7.22 1.01 0.67
N PRO A 56 6.26 1.74 1.25
CA PRO A 56 5.19 2.34 0.48
C PRO A 56 5.75 3.35 -0.51
N ARG A 57 5.41 3.18 -1.79
CA ARG A 57 5.81 4.07 -2.87
C ARG A 57 4.58 4.50 -3.69
N PRO A 58 4.59 5.71 -4.30
CA PRO A 58 3.53 6.11 -5.20
C PRO A 58 3.32 5.08 -6.32
N TYR A 59 2.10 4.61 -6.48
CA TYR A 59 1.68 3.78 -7.59
C TYR A 59 1.06 4.65 -8.67
N VAL A 60 1.59 4.56 -9.89
CA VAL A 60 1.20 5.43 -11.02
C VAL A 60 0.81 4.55 -12.20
N VAL A 61 -0.39 4.79 -12.73
CA VAL A 61 -0.92 4.12 -13.93
C VAL A 61 -1.39 5.18 -14.91
N GLY A 62 -1.09 5.01 -16.20
CA GLY A 62 -1.57 5.88 -17.27
C GLY A 62 -0.47 6.75 -17.89
N GLY A 63 -0.83 7.97 -18.29
CA GLY A 63 0.04 8.83 -19.10
C GLY A 63 1.22 9.48 -18.37
N LEU A 64 1.16 9.63 -17.04
CA LEU A 64 2.23 10.20 -16.22
C LEU A 64 3.27 9.14 -15.83
N SER A 65 4.55 9.50 -15.90
CA SER A 65 5.63 8.70 -15.32
C SER A 65 5.81 8.98 -13.83
N THR A 66 6.39 8.02 -13.10
CA THR A 66 6.73 8.19 -11.67
C THR A 66 7.60 9.41 -11.41
N ALA A 67 8.55 9.73 -12.29
CA ALA A 67 9.41 10.90 -12.15
C ALA A 67 8.65 12.23 -12.28
N GLN A 68 7.70 12.32 -13.21
CA GLN A 68 6.83 13.49 -13.35
C GLN A 68 5.94 13.68 -12.13
N VAL A 69 5.41 12.56 -11.60
CA VAL A 69 4.59 12.55 -10.39
C VAL A 69 5.39 13.01 -9.17
N GLN A 70 6.59 12.45 -8.96
CA GLN A 70 7.47 12.79 -7.86
C GLN A 70 7.82 14.29 -7.86
N LYS A 71 8.22 14.84 -9.01
CA LYS A 71 8.55 16.26 -9.15
C LYS A 71 7.40 17.18 -8.71
N VAL A 72 6.16 16.78 -8.98
CA VAL A 72 4.98 17.57 -8.64
C VAL A 72 4.59 17.44 -7.18
N ILE A 73 4.79 16.27 -6.55
CA ILE A 73 4.32 15.95 -5.17
C ILE A 73 5.35 16.30 -4.09
N THR A 74 6.65 16.29 -4.40
CA THR A 74 7.70 16.58 -3.41
C THR A 74 7.46 17.89 -2.62
N PRO A 75 7.07 19.02 -3.25
CA PRO A 75 6.78 20.25 -2.51
C PRO A 75 5.61 20.15 -1.50
N GLN A 76 4.61 19.32 -1.81
CA GLN A 76 3.42 19.13 -0.99
C GLN A 76 3.73 18.25 0.21
N PHE A 77 4.68 17.32 0.09
CA PHE A 77 5.20 16.61 1.25
C PHE A 77 5.98 17.53 2.19
N ALA A 78 6.76 18.48 1.66
CA ALA A 78 7.40 19.47 2.52
C ALA A 78 6.37 20.36 3.27
N MET A 79 5.25 20.70 2.61
CA MET A 79 4.15 21.40 3.28
C MET A 79 3.41 20.50 4.30
N LEU A 80 3.27 19.21 3.98
CA LEU A 80 2.70 18.23 4.90
C LEU A 80 3.52 18.12 6.18
N ASP A 81 4.85 18.07 6.08
CA ASP A 81 5.74 18.03 7.25
C ASP A 81 5.51 19.24 8.17
N GLN A 82 5.28 20.43 7.60
CA GLN A 82 4.94 21.64 8.37
C GLN A 82 3.57 21.52 9.05
N ILE A 83 2.56 20.98 8.36
CA ILE A 83 1.23 20.73 8.96
C ILE A 83 1.37 19.76 10.14
N LEU A 84 2.09 18.65 9.93
CA LEU A 84 2.30 17.62 10.94
C LEU A 84 3.05 18.17 12.17
N SER A 85 3.99 19.10 12.01
CA SER A 85 4.67 19.73 13.14
C SER A 85 3.77 20.58 14.06
N ASN A 86 2.57 20.96 13.58
CA ASN A 86 1.59 21.71 14.36
C ASN A 86 0.49 20.83 14.96
N LEU A 87 0.53 19.51 14.72
CA LEU A 87 -0.44 18.54 15.23
C LEU A 87 0.21 17.66 16.30
N GLY A 88 -0.62 17.08 17.16
CA GLY A 88 -0.20 15.98 18.02
C GLY A 88 0.27 14.77 17.19
N PRO A 89 1.01 13.82 17.80
CA PRO A 89 1.52 12.65 17.12
C PRO A 89 0.37 11.81 16.54
N LEU A 90 0.48 11.50 15.25
CA LEU A 90 -0.46 10.67 14.51
C LEU A 90 0.14 9.29 14.27
N HIS A 91 -0.67 8.24 14.35
CA HIS A 91 -0.25 6.87 14.08
C HIS A 91 -1.21 6.17 13.12
N GLY A 92 -0.65 5.39 12.19
CA GLY A 92 -1.43 4.56 11.27
C GLY A 92 -1.03 4.70 9.81
N THR A 93 -1.92 4.26 8.92
CA THR A 93 -1.68 4.25 7.48
C THR A 93 -2.80 4.94 6.73
N MET A 94 -2.48 5.53 5.59
CA MET A 94 -3.47 6.15 4.72
C MET A 94 -3.05 6.00 3.27
N SER A 95 -4.02 5.78 2.38
CA SER A 95 -3.81 5.79 0.93
C SER A 95 -4.64 6.88 0.29
N LEU A 96 -4.01 7.84 -0.37
CA LEU A 96 -4.68 8.88 -1.15
C LEU A 96 -4.66 8.51 -2.62
N ARG A 97 -5.81 8.50 -3.29
CA ARG A 97 -5.92 8.29 -4.73
C ARG A 97 -6.34 9.57 -5.43
N MET A 98 -5.63 9.90 -6.51
CA MET A 98 -5.94 10.99 -7.42
C MET A 98 -6.16 10.48 -8.82
N ASN A 99 -7.23 10.95 -9.46
CA ASN A 99 -7.47 10.78 -10.89
C ASN A 99 -7.08 12.07 -11.61
N ILE A 100 -6.12 12.00 -12.52
CA ILE A 100 -5.56 13.12 -13.26
C ILE A 100 -6.00 13.01 -14.72
N ASN A 101 -6.62 14.06 -15.26
CA ASN A 101 -6.96 14.06 -16.68
C ASN A 101 -5.73 14.32 -17.56
N ALA A 102 -5.92 14.21 -18.89
CA ALA A 102 -4.86 14.46 -19.86
C ALA A 102 -4.28 15.89 -19.79
N SER A 103 -5.04 16.89 -19.30
CA SER A 103 -4.51 18.25 -19.11
C SER A 103 -3.64 18.41 -17.87
N GLY A 104 -3.56 17.40 -17.00
CA GLY A 104 -2.79 17.40 -15.77
C GLY A 104 -3.57 17.91 -14.55
N LYS A 105 -4.88 18.20 -14.70
CA LYS A 105 -5.74 18.60 -13.56
C LYS A 105 -6.20 17.37 -12.79
N ILE A 106 -6.18 17.48 -11.46
CA ILE A 106 -6.82 16.51 -10.58
C ILE A 106 -8.35 16.63 -10.75
N GLN A 107 -9.00 15.54 -11.17
CA GLN A 107 -10.46 15.45 -11.29
C GLN A 107 -11.12 14.93 -10.02
N ALA A 108 -10.44 14.03 -9.31
CA ALA A 108 -10.89 13.46 -8.06
C ALA A 108 -9.68 13.20 -7.18
N CYS A 109 -9.85 13.42 -5.88
CA CYS A 109 -8.88 13.13 -4.83
C CYS A 109 -9.67 12.51 -3.67
N GLN A 110 -9.29 11.31 -3.22
CA GLN A 110 -10.04 10.60 -2.18
C GLN A 110 -9.15 9.65 -1.39
N PHE A 111 -9.51 9.38 -0.14
CA PHE A 111 -8.91 8.31 0.63
C PHE A 111 -9.44 6.96 0.18
N VAL A 112 -8.54 5.99 -0.04
CA VAL A 112 -8.89 4.60 -0.38
C VAL A 112 -8.78 3.69 0.85
N SER A 113 -7.84 4.01 1.74
CA SER A 113 -7.71 3.42 3.06
C SER A 113 -7.27 4.50 4.03
N ASN A 114 -7.70 4.39 5.28
CA ASN A 114 -7.33 5.34 6.31
C ASN A 114 -7.55 4.73 7.69
N THR A 115 -6.46 4.61 8.45
CA THR A 115 -6.43 4.11 9.82
C THR A 115 -5.69 5.09 10.74
N VAL A 116 -5.53 6.35 10.31
CA VAL A 116 -4.78 7.36 11.05
C VAL A 116 -5.57 7.81 12.27
N LEU A 117 -4.92 7.78 13.42
CA LEU A 117 -5.47 8.15 14.72
C LEU A 117 -4.51 9.09 15.44
N SER A 118 -5.07 10.02 16.24
CA SER A 118 -4.27 10.82 17.17
C SER A 118 -3.87 9.99 18.39
N LEU A 119 -2.58 9.92 18.71
CA LEU A 119 -2.08 9.22 19.90
C LEU A 119 -2.41 9.97 21.21
N GLU A 120 -2.72 11.26 21.11
CA GLU A 120 -3.19 12.07 22.23
C GLU A 120 -4.72 12.00 22.41
N ASN A 121 -5.40 11.13 21.65
CA ASN A 121 -6.86 11.01 21.62
C ASN A 121 -7.56 12.35 21.41
N ASN A 122 -6.99 13.22 20.58
CA ASN A 122 -7.60 14.50 20.19
C ASN A 122 -8.27 14.36 18.80
N PRO A 123 -9.60 14.18 18.72
CA PRO A 123 -10.29 13.98 17.43
C PRO A 123 -10.29 15.23 16.54
N SER A 124 -9.89 16.39 17.08
CA SER A 124 -9.74 17.60 16.27
C SER A 124 -8.52 17.53 15.37
N ASP A 125 -7.44 16.88 15.80
CA ASP A 125 -6.20 16.75 15.01
C ASP A 125 -6.43 15.89 13.77
N GLU A 126 -7.16 14.79 13.90
CA GLU A 126 -7.54 13.94 12.76
C GLU A 126 -8.35 14.73 11.73
N LYS A 127 -9.34 15.52 12.19
CA LYS A 127 -10.17 16.35 11.30
C LYS A 127 -9.37 17.45 10.60
N ILE A 128 -8.48 18.12 11.33
CA ILE A 128 -7.58 19.13 10.77
C ILE A 128 -6.66 18.47 9.74
N PHE A 129 -6.04 17.35 10.09
CA PHE A 129 -5.19 16.57 9.20
C PHE A 129 -5.91 16.19 7.90
N TYR A 130 -7.13 15.65 7.97
CA TYR A 130 -7.90 15.30 6.76
C TYR A 130 -8.17 16.51 5.87
N LYS A 131 -8.56 17.63 6.48
CA LYS A 131 -8.84 18.87 5.76
C LYS A 131 -7.59 19.39 5.07
N GLU A 132 -6.47 19.46 5.78
CA GLU A 132 -5.21 19.95 5.24
C GLU A 132 -4.64 19.03 4.16
N MET A 133 -4.73 17.71 4.34
CA MET A 133 -4.37 16.72 3.32
C MET A 133 -5.13 16.95 2.00
N MET A 134 -6.44 17.19 2.07
CA MET A 134 -7.24 17.45 0.87
C MET A 134 -6.92 18.83 0.26
N ASN A 135 -6.62 19.83 1.08
CA ASN A 135 -6.23 21.16 0.63
C ASN A 135 -4.89 21.17 -0.10
N LEU A 136 -3.90 20.37 0.34
CA LEU A 136 -2.58 20.26 -0.29
C LEU A 136 -2.65 19.95 -1.79
N PHE A 137 -3.62 19.13 -2.19
CA PHE A 137 -3.77 18.70 -3.58
C PHE A 137 -4.81 19.51 -4.37
N LYS A 138 -5.55 20.43 -3.74
CA LYS A 138 -6.66 21.16 -4.38
C LYS A 138 -6.23 22.00 -5.59
N HIS A 139 -5.02 22.54 -5.56
CA HIS A 139 -4.50 23.43 -6.60
C HIS A 139 -3.28 22.86 -7.35
N VAL A 140 -3.02 21.56 -7.18
CA VAL A 140 -1.88 20.90 -7.81
C VAL A 140 -2.18 20.61 -9.27
N GLN A 141 -1.20 20.93 -10.12
CA GLN A 141 -1.26 20.72 -11.56
C GLN A 141 -0.09 19.84 -11.99
N PHE A 142 -0.41 18.72 -12.62
CA PHE A 142 0.57 17.82 -13.24
C PHE A 142 0.88 18.26 -14.69
N PRO A 143 1.98 17.78 -15.28
CA PRO A 143 2.24 17.96 -16.70
C PRO A 143 1.13 17.40 -17.58
N LYS A 144 0.89 18.04 -18.73
CA LYS A 144 -0.01 17.54 -19.76
C LYS A 144 0.51 16.23 -20.34
N VAL A 145 -0.37 15.26 -20.51
CA VAL A 145 -0.08 13.92 -21.05
C VAL A 145 -1.15 13.51 -22.08
N LYS A 146 -0.92 12.43 -22.82
CA LYS A 146 -1.85 11.98 -23.86
C LYS A 146 -3.11 11.31 -23.30
N THR A 147 -2.98 10.63 -22.17
CA THR A 147 -4.05 9.86 -21.52
C THR A 147 -4.13 10.20 -20.03
N SER A 148 -5.30 10.00 -19.43
CA SER A 148 -5.48 10.17 -17.99
C SER A 148 -4.53 9.28 -17.18
N SER A 149 -4.29 9.67 -15.94
CA SER A 149 -3.49 8.90 -14.99
C SER A 149 -4.23 8.71 -13.68
N MET A 150 -3.96 7.59 -13.02
CA MET A 150 -4.37 7.33 -11.65
C MET A 150 -3.12 7.20 -10.81
N ILE A 151 -3.06 7.98 -9.72
CA ILE A 151 -1.95 7.98 -8.78
C ILE A 151 -2.51 7.53 -7.43
N THR A 152 -1.84 6.60 -6.76
CA THR A 152 -2.14 6.22 -5.38
C THR A 152 -0.89 6.41 -4.53
N ILE A 153 -1.00 7.25 -3.50
CA ILE A 153 0.06 7.63 -2.59
C ILE A 153 -0.22 6.96 -1.24
N PRO A 154 0.56 5.94 -0.86
CA PRO A 154 0.51 5.43 0.50
C PRO A 154 1.35 6.29 1.44
N LEU A 155 0.83 6.56 2.63
CA LEU A 155 1.45 7.35 3.69
C LEU A 155 1.41 6.57 4.99
N LEU A 156 2.49 6.67 5.75
CA LEU A 156 2.72 5.95 6.99
C LEU A 156 3.10 6.96 8.08
N PHE A 157 2.36 6.93 9.18
CA PHE A 157 2.53 7.80 10.34
C PHE A 157 2.94 6.91 11.52
N LYS A 158 4.08 7.23 12.14
CA LYS A 158 4.69 6.43 13.20
C LYS A 158 4.83 7.26 14.47
#